data_AF-A0A3M1K288-F1
#
_entry.id   AF-A0A3M1K288-F1
#
_cell.length_a   1.000
_cell.length_b   1.000
_cell.length_c   1.000
_cell.angle_alpha   90.00
_cell.angle_beta   90.00
_cell.angle_gamma   90.00
#
_symmetry.space_group_name_H-M   'P 1'
#
loop_
_entity.id
_entity.type
_entity.pdbx_description
1 polymer ?
#
loop_
_entity_poly.entity_id
_entity_poly.type
_entity_poly.pdbx_seq_one_letter_code
_entity_poly.pdbx_strand_id
1 'polypeptide(L)'
;MDKGAGMVRWVNRCMCALALVFLSTLASARDLPPEVRAAFLLDHDWSSPLPPGTVITAQNLALAESYLDPILAARVRAGDVTITVAAPVPFVPHENYIAATAAHLGEPSLGNAVGILNNYVAGLPFAEPLTADDPRAGEKLAWNIRHAWGGGSGRVDPMIWRYIDMSSGKVERTLKMEAASLLFKHRLMDQRGTELDAGPQEVFRGLYLRVDEPYDIRNTQLLVHRLSDDHARERSWMYLSSQRRVRRLGTGQTTDAFLGSDIMIEDFLGYNGRIVDMEWRYLGRRDVLLPFFVGRRGGEAPGFAGAGGCFPDVSWQVRPAYVLEAVPRNAGHPLSKRLFYVDVQTSTIALGQIYDRSGKLWKLALGAFAHPDHHLPANRGTGVPIFAAVSMIDLQARHCTTITPTSIVGGDVSPRTFTVNHLRARGR
;
A
#
# COMPACT_ATOMS: atom_id res chain seq x y z
N MET A 1 -67.06 -42.58 7.60
CA MET A 1 -65.89 -43.40 7.93
C MET A 1 -64.74 -42.86 7.09
N ASP A 2 -64.03 -41.86 7.64
CA ASP A 2 -62.66 -41.98 8.15
C ASP A 2 -61.64 -42.16 7.00
N LYS A 3 -61.00 -41.06 6.55
CA LYS A 3 -59.72 -40.46 6.98
C LYS A 3 -58.49 -41.18 6.44
N GLY A 4 -57.61 -40.41 5.76
CA GLY A 4 -56.25 -40.84 5.44
C GLY A 4 -55.53 -40.02 4.36
N ALA A 5 -55.42 -38.70 4.53
CA ALA A 5 -54.51 -37.89 3.72
C ALA A 5 -53.10 -37.90 4.34
N GLY A 6 -52.12 -38.41 3.58
CA GLY A 6 -50.71 -38.48 3.97
C GLY A 6 -50.03 -37.11 3.92
N MET A 7 -49.57 -36.66 5.09
CA MET A 7 -48.90 -35.40 5.34
C MET A 7 -47.40 -35.48 4.99
N VAL A 8 -46.95 -34.69 4.01
CA VAL A 8 -45.54 -34.50 3.68
C VAL A 8 -44.89 -33.63 4.76
N ARG A 9 -44.01 -34.24 5.56
CA ARG A 9 -43.23 -33.56 6.62
C ARG A 9 -42.12 -32.72 6.00
N TRP A 10 -42.18 -31.41 6.23
CA TRP A 10 -41.07 -30.48 6.13
C TRP A 10 -40.00 -30.82 7.17
N VAL A 11 -38.79 -31.14 6.73
CA VAL A 11 -37.62 -31.28 7.62
C VAL A 11 -36.88 -29.95 7.65
N ASN A 12 -37.13 -29.18 8.71
CA ASN A 12 -36.30 -28.06 9.12
C ASN A 12 -34.92 -28.58 9.54
N ARG A 13 -33.89 -28.38 8.70
CA ARG A 13 -32.50 -28.53 9.13
C ARG A 13 -32.05 -27.22 9.81
N CYS A 14 -32.14 -27.19 11.13
CA CYS A 14 -31.35 -26.26 11.94
C CYS A 14 -29.88 -26.65 11.80
N MET A 15 -29.13 -25.94 10.97
CA MET A 15 -27.67 -25.91 11.05
C MET A 15 -27.29 -24.96 12.18
N CYS A 16 -26.91 -25.50 13.34
CA CYS A 16 -26.19 -24.76 14.35
C CYS A 16 -24.88 -24.24 13.75
N ALA A 17 -24.83 -22.96 13.42
CA ALA A 17 -23.58 -22.26 13.19
C ALA A 17 -22.83 -22.19 14.54
N LEU A 18 -21.71 -22.92 14.66
CA LEU A 18 -20.74 -22.64 15.71
C LEU A 18 -20.16 -21.25 15.42
N ALA A 19 -20.69 -20.23 16.10
CA ALA A 19 -19.99 -18.97 16.27
C ALA A 19 -18.83 -19.22 17.25
N LEU A 20 -17.60 -19.35 16.71
CA LEU A 20 -16.38 -19.20 17.52
C LEU A 20 -16.33 -17.76 18.01
N VAL A 21 -16.89 -17.53 19.19
CA VAL A 21 -16.67 -16.31 19.97
C VAL A 21 -15.25 -16.39 20.51
N PHE A 22 -14.31 -15.71 19.86
CA PHE A 22 -13.02 -15.41 20.48
C PHE A 22 -13.30 -14.47 21.67
N LEU A 23 -13.31 -15.02 22.88
CA LEU A 23 -13.13 -14.21 24.08
C LEU A 23 -11.70 -13.68 24.05
N SER A 24 -11.52 -12.45 23.59
CA SER A 24 -10.26 -11.74 23.71
C SER A 24 -10.05 -11.35 25.17
N THR A 25 -9.29 -12.15 25.92
CA THR A 25 -8.51 -11.57 26.99
C THR A 25 -7.50 -10.64 26.32
N LEU A 26 -7.69 -9.33 26.46
CA LEU A 26 -6.69 -8.34 26.07
C LEU A 26 -5.42 -8.66 26.86
N ALA A 27 -4.53 -9.44 26.26
CA ALA A 27 -3.17 -9.58 26.73
C ALA A 27 -2.60 -8.17 26.82
N SER A 28 -2.01 -7.82 27.96
CA SER A 28 -1.32 -6.54 28.07
C SER A 28 -0.24 -6.50 26.99
N ALA A 29 0.12 -5.33 26.46
CA ALA A 29 1.27 -5.20 25.56
C ALA A 29 2.56 -5.82 26.15
N ARG A 30 2.59 -6.00 27.48
CA ARG A 30 3.65 -6.70 28.21
C ARG A 30 3.76 -8.21 27.95
N ASP A 31 2.66 -8.85 27.58
CA ASP A 31 2.55 -10.32 27.46
C ASP A 31 2.76 -10.81 26.01
N LEU A 32 3.00 -9.90 25.06
CA LEU A 32 3.28 -10.25 23.67
C LEU A 32 4.68 -10.89 23.51
N PRO A 33 4.85 -11.86 22.60
CA PRO A 33 6.16 -12.44 22.30
C PRO A 33 7.20 -11.37 21.91
N PRO A 34 8.48 -11.52 22.29
CA PRO A 34 9.53 -10.55 21.97
C PRO A 34 9.63 -10.22 20.47
N GLU A 35 9.44 -11.22 19.61
CA GLU A 35 9.47 -11.09 18.15
C GLU A 35 8.39 -10.13 17.67
N VAL A 36 7.16 -10.27 18.19
CA VAL A 36 6.02 -9.41 17.84
C VAL A 36 6.26 -7.98 18.31
N ARG A 37 6.78 -7.81 19.53
CA ARG A 37 7.11 -6.49 20.08
C ARG A 37 8.19 -5.78 19.25
N ALA A 38 9.21 -6.53 18.83
CA ALA A 38 10.28 -6.03 17.97
C ALA A 38 9.77 -5.68 16.56
N ALA A 39 8.90 -6.51 15.96
CA ALA A 39 8.33 -6.26 14.64
C ALA A 39 7.52 -4.95 14.59
N PHE A 40 6.79 -4.63 15.65
CA PHE A 40 5.98 -3.41 15.74
C PHE A 40 6.64 -2.25 16.49
N LEU A 41 7.92 -2.38 16.84
CA LEU A 41 8.70 -1.36 17.55
C LEU A 41 8.01 -0.87 18.85
N LEU A 42 7.38 -1.78 19.60
CA LEU A 42 6.60 -1.43 20.80
C LEU A 42 7.49 -0.92 21.96
N ASP A 43 8.76 -1.33 21.98
CA ASP A 43 9.76 -0.95 22.98
C ASP A 43 10.88 -0.08 22.40
N HIS A 44 10.71 0.42 21.17
CA HIS A 44 11.74 1.21 20.51
C HIS A 44 11.87 2.59 21.16
N ASP A 45 13.12 3.02 21.42
CA ASP A 45 13.42 4.40 21.75
C ASP A 45 13.32 5.26 20.49
N TRP A 46 12.34 6.15 20.46
CA TRP A 46 12.07 7.07 19.36
C TRP A 46 12.88 8.38 19.45
N SER A 47 13.93 8.41 20.27
CA SER A 47 14.89 9.51 20.27
C SER A 47 15.52 9.69 18.89
N SER A 48 15.48 10.92 18.38
CA SER A 48 16.00 11.25 17.06
C SER A 48 17.44 11.75 17.17
N PRO A 49 18.39 11.24 16.37
CA PRO A 49 19.72 11.80 16.27
C PRO A 49 19.74 13.18 15.58
N LEU A 50 18.67 13.53 14.87
CA LEU A 50 18.48 14.83 14.22
C LEU A 50 17.50 15.68 15.03
N PRO A 51 17.86 16.92 15.42
CA PRO A 51 16.96 17.79 16.18
C PRO A 51 15.68 18.13 15.40
N PRO A 52 14.48 17.98 15.99
CA PRO A 52 13.24 18.42 15.37
C PRO A 52 13.26 19.92 15.02
N GLY A 53 12.69 20.28 13.87
CA GLY A 53 12.71 21.63 13.31
C GLY A 53 13.95 21.93 12.46
N THR A 54 14.95 21.04 12.43
CA THR A 54 16.09 21.19 11.52
C THR A 54 15.61 21.14 10.07
N VAL A 55 15.98 22.13 9.26
CA VAL A 55 15.77 22.12 7.82
C VAL A 55 17.07 21.70 7.14
N ILE A 56 17.05 20.53 6.51
CA ILE A 56 18.17 19.99 5.74
C ILE A 56 18.16 20.62 4.35
N THR A 57 19.28 21.24 4.00
CA THR A 57 19.55 21.92 2.73
C THR A 57 20.88 21.43 2.17
N ALA A 58 21.25 21.89 0.97
CA ALA A 58 22.57 21.59 0.39
C ALA A 58 23.74 22.00 1.29
N GLN A 59 23.58 23.10 2.06
CA GLN A 59 24.65 23.67 2.89
C GLN A 59 24.96 22.85 4.15
N ASN A 60 23.96 22.14 4.69
CA ASN A 60 24.09 21.38 5.94
C ASN A 60 23.80 19.88 5.76
N LEU A 61 23.76 19.38 4.52
CA LEU A 61 23.44 17.99 4.19
C LEU A 61 24.27 16.97 4.99
N ALA A 62 25.52 17.30 5.30
CA ALA A 62 26.41 16.45 6.09
C ALA A 62 25.85 16.07 7.47
N LEU A 63 24.93 16.87 8.03
CA LEU A 63 24.25 16.56 9.30
C LEU A 63 23.34 15.32 9.18
N ALA A 64 22.75 15.08 8.01
CA ALA A 64 21.70 14.07 7.83
C ALA A 64 22.01 13.03 6.73
N GLU A 65 23.16 13.13 6.06
CA GLU A 65 23.48 12.31 4.89
C GLU A 65 23.43 10.79 5.18
N SER A 66 23.86 10.35 6.36
CA SER A 66 23.79 8.95 6.79
C SER A 66 22.35 8.44 6.98
N TYR A 67 21.40 9.35 7.22
CA TYR A 67 19.97 9.07 7.36
C TYR A 67 19.20 9.29 6.07
N LEU A 68 19.85 9.64 4.96
CA LEU A 68 19.16 9.82 3.69
C LEU A 68 19.40 8.63 2.76
N ASP A 69 18.38 8.35 1.97
CA ASP A 69 18.53 7.63 0.72
C ASP A 69 19.54 8.38 -0.18
N PRO A 70 20.49 7.68 -0.86
CA PRO A 70 21.51 8.36 -1.67
C PRO A 70 20.94 9.20 -2.81
N ILE A 71 19.81 8.80 -3.41
CA ILE A 71 19.18 9.55 -4.49
C ILE A 71 18.54 10.82 -3.94
N LEU A 72 17.82 10.71 -2.83
CA LEU A 72 17.24 11.85 -2.12
C LEU A 72 18.33 12.81 -1.62
N ALA A 73 19.43 12.31 -1.05
CA ALA A 73 20.57 13.14 -0.66
C ALA A 73 21.16 13.89 -1.87
N ALA A 74 21.24 13.24 -3.04
CA ALA A 74 21.67 13.91 -4.27
C ALA A 74 20.68 15.00 -4.72
N ARG A 75 19.36 14.83 -4.49
CA ARG A 75 18.35 15.88 -4.75
C ARG A 75 18.50 17.07 -3.81
N VAL A 76 18.72 16.82 -2.52
CA VAL A 76 18.99 17.89 -1.53
C VAL A 76 20.26 18.65 -1.89
N ARG A 77 21.34 17.93 -2.24
CA ARG A 77 22.61 18.53 -2.69
C ARG A 77 22.45 19.41 -3.93
N ALA A 78 21.61 18.98 -4.87
CA ALA A 78 21.30 19.75 -6.08
C ALA A 78 20.37 20.96 -5.81
N GLY A 79 19.82 21.10 -4.60
CA GLY A 79 18.85 22.13 -4.27
C GLY A 79 17.44 21.85 -4.80
N ASP A 80 17.17 20.62 -5.27
CA ASP A 80 15.84 20.24 -5.77
C ASP A 80 14.80 20.15 -4.62
N VAL A 81 15.23 19.92 -3.38
CA VAL A 81 14.34 19.77 -2.23
C VAL A 81 15.05 20.12 -0.93
N THR A 82 14.31 20.64 0.04
CA THR A 82 14.73 20.77 1.44
C THR A 82 13.89 19.85 2.32
N ILE A 83 14.45 19.30 3.39
CA ILE A 83 13.75 18.35 4.26
C ILE A 83 13.63 18.92 5.66
N THR A 84 12.40 19.10 6.14
CA THR A 84 12.14 19.53 7.52
C THR A 84 12.02 18.31 8.43
N VAL A 85 12.91 18.18 9.41
CA VAL A 85 12.93 17.09 10.39
C VAL A 85 11.84 17.33 11.45
N ALA A 86 11.05 16.30 11.75
CA ALA A 86 10.10 16.27 12.85
C ALA A 86 10.56 15.31 13.96
N ALA A 87 9.98 15.51 15.14
CA ALA A 87 10.06 14.52 16.22
C ALA A 87 9.43 13.20 15.73
N PRO A 88 10.11 12.05 15.91
CA PRO A 88 9.54 10.77 15.56
C PRO A 88 8.29 10.48 16.41
N VAL A 89 7.27 9.93 15.77
CA VAL A 89 6.07 9.43 16.46
C VAL A 89 5.82 7.98 16.04
N PRO A 90 5.36 7.12 16.96
CA PRO A 90 5.03 5.74 16.62
C PRO A 90 3.75 5.71 15.78
N PHE A 91 3.75 4.90 14.73
CA PHE A 91 2.59 4.55 13.91
C PHE A 91 2.19 3.10 14.25
N VAL A 92 1.74 2.91 15.48
CA VAL A 92 1.39 1.56 15.98
C VAL A 92 0.16 1.05 15.20
N PRO A 93 0.24 -0.13 14.56
CA PRO A 93 -0.92 -0.75 13.93
C PRO A 93 -2.05 -1.03 14.93
N HIS A 94 -3.25 -1.29 14.42
CA HIS A 94 -4.40 -1.61 15.28
C HIS A 94 -4.12 -2.84 16.17
N GLU A 95 -4.59 -2.83 17.42
CA GLU A 95 -4.33 -3.90 18.40
C GLU A 95 -4.73 -5.30 17.89
N ASN A 96 -5.86 -5.41 17.19
CA ASN A 96 -6.28 -6.68 16.57
C ASN A 96 -5.27 -7.25 15.56
N TYR A 97 -4.53 -6.39 14.84
CA TYR A 97 -3.48 -6.84 13.91
C TYR A 97 -2.26 -7.37 14.67
N ILE A 98 -1.89 -6.69 15.76
CA ILE A 98 -0.79 -7.12 16.64
C ILE A 98 -1.16 -8.44 17.33
N ALA A 99 -2.37 -8.54 17.88
CA ALA A 99 -2.87 -9.75 18.52
C ALA A 99 -2.97 -10.93 17.55
N ALA A 100 -3.45 -10.71 16.32
CA ALA A 100 -3.47 -11.75 15.29
C ALA A 100 -2.05 -12.21 14.90
N THR A 101 -1.09 -11.28 14.83
CA THR A 101 0.32 -11.61 14.58
C THR A 101 0.89 -12.49 15.69
N ALA A 102 0.58 -12.18 16.96
CA ALA A 102 1.01 -13.00 18.09
C ALA A 102 0.35 -14.37 18.12
N ALA A 103 -0.95 -14.45 17.80
CA ALA A 103 -1.69 -15.71 17.80
C ALA A 103 -1.21 -16.70 16.74
N HIS A 104 -0.67 -16.20 15.61
CA HIS A 104 -0.21 -17.01 14.48
C HIS A 104 1.32 -16.96 14.31
N LEU A 105 2.07 -16.56 15.34
CA LEU A 105 3.52 -16.46 15.27
C LEU A 105 4.15 -17.82 14.91
N GLY A 106 4.98 -17.85 13.87
CA GLY A 106 5.67 -19.05 13.40
C GLY A 106 4.82 -20.04 12.59
N GLU A 107 3.52 -19.79 12.40
CA GLU A 107 2.67 -20.63 11.54
C GLU A 107 2.94 -20.40 10.04
N PRO A 108 3.02 -19.14 9.53
CA PRO A 108 3.26 -18.89 8.12
C PRO A 108 4.64 -19.39 7.69
N SER A 109 4.70 -20.04 6.53
CA SER A 109 5.96 -20.52 5.96
C SER A 109 5.98 -20.35 4.46
N LEU A 110 7.18 -20.14 3.90
CA LEU A 110 7.37 -20.11 2.47
C LEU A 110 7.31 -21.53 1.89
N GLY A 111 6.61 -21.72 0.77
CA GLY A 111 6.65 -22.97 0.02
C GLY A 111 7.94 -23.12 -0.80
N ASN A 112 8.13 -24.25 -1.47
CA ASN A 112 9.37 -24.55 -2.21
C ASN A 112 9.68 -23.57 -3.35
N ALA A 113 8.65 -22.91 -3.91
CA ALA A 113 8.80 -21.89 -4.94
C ALA A 113 8.46 -20.49 -4.39
N VAL A 114 9.01 -19.46 -5.02
CA VAL A 114 8.68 -18.06 -4.72
C VAL A 114 7.20 -17.81 -5.04
N GLY A 115 6.49 -17.12 -4.16
CA GLY A 115 5.08 -16.81 -4.35
C GLY A 115 4.12 -17.82 -3.70
N ILE A 116 4.63 -18.78 -2.93
CA ILE A 116 3.82 -19.70 -2.13
C ILE A 116 3.94 -19.34 -0.64
N LEU A 117 2.81 -18.95 -0.03
CA LEU A 117 2.70 -18.71 1.40
C LEU A 117 1.75 -19.74 2.02
N ASN A 118 2.31 -20.64 2.83
CA ASN A 118 1.56 -21.70 3.51
C ASN A 118 1.10 -21.23 4.89
N ASN A 119 -0.04 -21.77 5.35
CA ASN A 119 -0.55 -21.62 6.72
C ASN A 119 -0.76 -20.17 7.20
N TYR A 120 -0.84 -19.19 6.30
CA TYR A 120 -1.12 -17.81 6.67
C TYR A 120 -2.61 -17.59 6.94
N VAL A 121 -2.92 -17.13 8.15
CA VAL A 121 -4.30 -16.86 8.60
C VAL A 121 -4.58 -15.35 8.70
N ALA A 122 -3.78 -14.61 9.47
CA ALA A 122 -3.91 -13.16 9.62
C ALA A 122 -2.66 -12.55 10.29
N GLY A 123 -2.60 -11.22 10.39
CA GLY A 123 -1.49 -10.50 11.02
C GLY A 123 -0.32 -10.23 10.07
N LEU A 124 0.86 -9.96 10.62
CA LEU A 124 2.10 -9.86 9.88
C LEU A 124 2.65 -11.27 9.63
N PRO A 125 2.84 -11.73 8.38
CA PRO A 125 3.24 -13.10 8.08
C PRO A 125 4.55 -13.53 8.74
N PHE A 126 5.58 -12.68 8.71
CA PHE A 126 6.90 -12.97 9.25
C PHE A 126 7.31 -11.87 10.24
N ALA A 127 7.03 -12.10 11.52
CA ALA A 127 7.38 -11.18 12.61
C ALA A 127 8.78 -11.44 13.17
N GLU A 128 9.40 -12.59 12.87
CA GLU A 128 10.77 -12.86 13.30
C GLU A 128 11.78 -11.91 12.61
N PRO A 129 12.92 -11.63 13.26
CA PRO A 129 13.95 -10.78 12.67
C PRO A 129 14.41 -11.28 11.30
N LEU A 130 14.35 -10.41 10.30
CA LEU A 130 14.88 -10.67 8.97
C LEU A 130 16.39 -10.45 8.96
N THR A 131 17.16 -11.46 8.55
CA THR A 131 18.62 -11.43 8.48
C THR A 131 19.11 -11.51 7.03
N ALA A 132 20.30 -10.98 6.76
CA ALA A 132 20.92 -11.07 5.43
C ALA A 132 21.35 -12.51 5.07
N ASP A 133 21.55 -13.36 6.08
CA ASP A 133 21.95 -14.76 5.90
C ASP A 133 20.77 -15.66 5.49
N ASP A 134 19.52 -15.24 5.69
CA ASP A 134 18.35 -15.93 5.17
C ASP A 134 18.19 -15.61 3.67
N PRO A 135 18.43 -16.59 2.77
CA PRO A 135 18.40 -16.36 1.32
C PRO A 135 17.01 -15.97 0.80
N ARG A 136 15.96 -16.14 1.61
CA ARG A 136 14.57 -15.79 1.27
C ARG A 136 13.99 -14.70 2.17
N ALA A 137 14.82 -13.99 2.95
CA ALA A 137 14.38 -12.84 3.74
C ALA A 137 13.71 -11.76 2.87
N GLY A 138 14.18 -11.57 1.62
CA GLY A 138 13.56 -10.63 0.68
C GLY A 138 12.12 -11.03 0.34
N GLU A 139 11.85 -12.31 0.14
CA GLU A 139 10.50 -12.82 -0.14
C GLU A 139 9.60 -12.71 1.10
N LYS A 140 10.12 -13.03 2.29
CA LYS A 140 9.39 -12.81 3.55
C LYS A 140 8.95 -11.35 3.70
N LEU A 141 9.86 -10.40 3.42
CA LEU A 141 9.54 -8.99 3.45
C LEU A 141 8.52 -8.58 2.38
N ALA A 142 8.57 -9.16 1.18
CA ALA A 142 7.56 -8.94 0.14
C ALA A 142 6.15 -9.39 0.59
N TRP A 143 6.06 -10.52 1.31
CA TRP A 143 4.80 -10.96 1.93
C TRP A 143 4.35 -10.05 3.06
N ASN A 144 5.27 -9.55 3.90
CA ASN A 144 4.96 -8.56 4.93
C ASN A 144 4.38 -7.27 4.31
N ILE A 145 4.94 -6.79 3.19
CA ILE A 145 4.39 -5.64 2.45
C ILE A 145 2.98 -5.95 1.94
N ARG A 146 2.76 -7.12 1.33
CA ARG A 146 1.44 -7.54 0.81
C ARG A 146 0.36 -7.55 1.90
N HIS A 147 0.73 -7.97 3.10
CA HIS A 147 -0.16 -8.14 4.25
C HIS A 147 -0.02 -7.04 5.30
N ALA A 148 0.65 -5.94 4.96
CA ALA A 148 0.78 -4.76 5.82
C ALA A 148 -0.60 -4.24 6.23
N TRP A 149 -0.70 -3.71 7.45
CA TRP A 149 -1.95 -3.22 8.00
C TRP A 149 -2.47 -1.99 7.24
N GLY A 150 -3.48 -2.21 6.40
CA GLY A 150 -4.17 -1.16 5.62
C GLY A 150 -5.66 -1.04 5.94
N GLY A 151 -6.12 -1.66 7.03
CA GLY A 151 -7.55 -1.84 7.31
C GLY A 151 -8.22 -2.91 6.44
N GLY A 152 -9.54 -3.05 6.55
CA GLY A 152 -10.32 -4.03 5.77
C GLY A 152 -10.97 -3.46 4.50
N SER A 153 -11.23 -2.16 4.48
CA SER A 153 -11.79 -1.42 3.35
C SER A 153 -11.27 0.02 3.41
N GLY A 154 -11.40 0.73 2.28
CA GLY A 154 -11.13 2.16 2.25
C GLY A 154 -11.71 2.82 1.02
N ARG A 155 -11.94 4.12 1.13
CA ARG A 155 -12.36 4.99 0.03
C ARG A 155 -11.38 6.16 -0.07
N VAL A 156 -11.11 6.58 -1.29
CA VAL A 156 -10.37 7.82 -1.56
C VAL A 156 -11.21 8.65 -2.49
N ASP A 157 -11.70 9.79 -2.00
CA ASP A 157 -12.51 10.72 -2.78
C ASP A 157 -12.47 12.13 -2.16
N PRO A 158 -11.94 13.14 -2.88
CA PRO A 158 -11.27 13.03 -4.18
C PRO A 158 -9.85 12.44 -4.07
N MET A 159 -9.38 11.85 -5.16
CA MET A 159 -7.97 11.57 -5.43
C MET A 159 -7.52 12.44 -6.61
N ILE A 160 -6.71 13.46 -6.33
CA ILE A 160 -6.27 14.44 -7.35
C ILE A 160 -4.87 14.06 -7.82
N TRP A 161 -4.71 13.81 -9.11
CA TRP A 161 -3.41 13.58 -9.74
C TRP A 161 -3.04 14.80 -10.57
N ARG A 162 -1.81 15.29 -10.44
CA ARG A 162 -1.28 16.39 -11.27
C ARG A 162 -0.02 15.96 -11.97
N TYR A 163 0.05 16.21 -13.27
CA TYR A 163 1.20 15.91 -14.13
C TYR A 163 1.94 17.22 -14.33
N ILE A 164 3.22 17.25 -13.99
CA ILE A 164 3.97 18.48 -13.80
C ILE A 164 5.30 18.38 -14.52
N ASP A 165 5.57 19.35 -15.38
CA ASP A 165 6.93 19.60 -15.87
C ASP A 165 7.78 20.11 -14.69
N MET A 166 8.73 19.31 -14.23
CA MET A 166 9.53 19.59 -13.04
C MET A 166 10.44 20.80 -13.23
N SER A 167 10.78 21.15 -14.47
CA SER A 167 11.71 22.24 -14.79
C SER A 167 11.04 23.61 -14.68
N SER A 168 9.79 23.72 -15.12
CA SER A 168 9.01 24.96 -15.12
C SER A 168 7.98 25.04 -13.99
N GLY A 169 7.61 23.92 -13.38
CA GLY A 169 6.51 23.81 -12.42
C GLY A 169 5.13 23.91 -13.06
N LYS A 170 5.04 23.84 -14.40
CA LYS A 170 3.77 23.90 -15.12
C LYS A 170 2.99 22.62 -14.89
N VAL A 171 1.77 22.73 -14.35
CA VAL A 171 0.80 21.63 -14.33
C VAL A 171 0.25 21.45 -15.74
N GLU A 172 0.57 20.33 -16.37
CA GLU A 172 0.19 20.00 -17.75
C GLU A 172 -1.18 19.32 -17.81
N ARG A 173 -1.51 18.52 -16.80
CA ARG A 173 -2.79 17.82 -16.70
C ARG A 173 -3.18 17.61 -15.24
N THR A 174 -4.47 17.67 -14.95
CA THR A 174 -5.03 17.30 -13.64
C THR A 174 -6.14 16.27 -13.85
N LEU A 175 -6.11 15.20 -13.07
CA LEU A 175 -7.17 14.19 -13.01
C LEU A 175 -7.77 14.21 -11.62
N LYS A 176 -9.08 14.07 -11.53
CA LYS A 176 -9.79 13.79 -10.28
C LYS A 176 -10.43 12.42 -10.39
N MET A 177 -10.17 11.59 -9.41
CA MET A 177 -10.64 10.21 -9.37
C MET A 177 -11.26 9.88 -8.03
N GLU A 178 -12.19 8.93 -8.02
CA GLU A 178 -12.54 8.17 -6.83
C GLU A 178 -11.82 6.81 -6.86
N ALA A 179 -11.45 6.31 -5.69
CA ALA A 179 -10.94 4.96 -5.54
C ALA A 179 -11.60 4.24 -4.35
N ALA A 180 -11.68 2.92 -4.45
CA ALA A 180 -12.11 2.05 -3.37
C ALA A 180 -11.23 0.82 -3.29
N SER A 181 -11.02 0.31 -2.07
CA SER A 181 -10.32 -0.94 -1.82
C SER A 181 -11.08 -1.82 -0.84
N LEU A 182 -10.95 -3.13 -1.00
CA LEU A 182 -11.58 -4.12 -0.13
C LEU A 182 -10.69 -5.36 -0.03
N LEU A 183 -10.37 -5.76 1.20
CA LEU A 183 -9.84 -7.10 1.46
C LEU A 183 -10.99 -8.10 1.43
N PHE A 184 -10.86 -9.20 0.68
CA PHE A 184 -11.84 -10.28 0.64
C PHE A 184 -11.46 -11.43 1.58
N LYS A 185 -10.18 -11.53 1.94
CA LYS A 185 -9.63 -12.51 2.89
C LYS A 185 -8.79 -11.83 3.97
N HIS A 186 -8.53 -12.56 5.04
CA HIS A 186 -7.65 -12.15 6.16
C HIS A 186 -8.10 -10.84 6.84
N ARG A 187 -9.43 -10.60 6.91
CA ARG A 187 -10.01 -9.41 7.52
C ARG A 187 -10.11 -9.56 9.04
N LEU A 188 -9.73 -8.52 9.76
CA LEU A 188 -9.71 -8.51 11.23
C LEU A 188 -10.83 -7.70 11.89
N MET A 189 -11.46 -6.75 11.19
CA MET A 189 -12.41 -5.80 11.81
C MET A 189 -13.86 -5.99 11.39
N ASP A 190 -14.13 -6.18 10.09
CA ASP A 190 -15.49 -6.36 9.58
C ASP A 190 -15.50 -7.57 8.66
N GLN A 191 -16.23 -8.63 9.00
CA GLN A 191 -16.35 -9.82 8.15
C GLN A 191 -17.66 -9.85 7.34
N ARG A 192 -18.51 -8.82 7.44
CA ARG A 192 -19.79 -8.78 6.73
C ARG A 192 -19.59 -8.48 5.25
N GLY A 193 -20.40 -9.15 4.41
CA GLY A 193 -20.49 -8.89 2.98
C GLY A 193 -19.19 -9.18 2.24
N THR A 194 -18.65 -10.39 2.28
CA THR A 194 -17.46 -10.79 1.51
C THR A 194 -17.80 -11.61 0.26
N GLU A 195 -19.06 -11.98 0.06
CA GLU A 195 -19.50 -12.82 -1.04
C GLU A 195 -19.79 -11.99 -2.30
N LEU A 196 -18.98 -12.18 -3.34
CA LEU A 196 -19.40 -11.89 -4.71
C LEU A 196 -20.35 -13.01 -5.12
N ASP A 197 -21.61 -12.68 -5.46
CA ASP A 197 -22.74 -13.59 -5.75
C ASP A 197 -22.49 -14.64 -6.87
N ALA A 198 -21.27 -14.79 -7.39
CA ALA A 198 -20.86 -15.87 -8.31
C ALA A 198 -19.34 -16.21 -8.23
N GLY A 199 -18.74 -16.15 -7.04
CA GLY A 199 -17.50 -16.87 -6.67
C GLY A 199 -16.22 -16.03 -6.51
N PRO A 200 -15.85 -15.65 -5.26
CA PRO A 200 -14.57 -14.99 -4.96
C PRO A 200 -13.59 -15.84 -4.13
N GLN A 201 -13.64 -17.18 -4.19
CA GLN A 201 -12.78 -18.05 -3.38
C GLN A 201 -11.26 -17.82 -3.58
N GLU A 202 -10.85 -17.08 -4.63
CA GLU A 202 -9.44 -16.78 -4.93
C GLU A 202 -9.04 -15.31 -4.76
N VAL A 203 -9.97 -14.35 -4.69
CA VAL A 203 -9.60 -12.92 -4.61
C VAL A 203 -9.16 -12.59 -3.19
N PHE A 204 -7.95 -12.05 -3.05
CA PHE A 204 -7.41 -11.54 -1.80
C PHE A 204 -7.80 -10.07 -1.58
N ARG A 205 -7.63 -9.23 -2.60
CA ARG A 205 -7.90 -7.78 -2.53
C ARG A 205 -8.48 -7.28 -3.85
N GLY A 206 -9.50 -6.43 -3.76
CA GLY A 206 -10.01 -5.63 -4.87
C GLY A 206 -9.54 -4.19 -4.78
N LEU A 207 -9.13 -3.61 -5.91
CA LEU A 207 -8.91 -2.19 -6.09
C LEU A 207 -9.80 -1.70 -7.24
N TYR A 208 -10.51 -0.60 -7.03
CA TYR A 208 -11.35 0.03 -8.03
C TYR A 208 -11.02 1.52 -8.10
N LEU A 209 -10.89 2.05 -9.32
CA LEU A 209 -10.72 3.47 -9.58
C LEU A 209 -11.71 3.92 -10.66
N ARG A 210 -12.21 5.15 -10.55
CA ARG A 210 -12.97 5.83 -11.60
C ARG A 210 -12.49 7.26 -11.75
N VAL A 211 -12.32 7.69 -12.99
CA VAL A 211 -12.05 9.08 -13.34
C VAL A 211 -13.34 9.89 -13.33
N ASP A 212 -13.39 10.95 -12.53
CA ASP A 212 -14.49 11.91 -12.49
C ASP A 212 -14.20 13.12 -13.39
N GLU A 213 -12.93 13.56 -13.46
CA GLU A 213 -12.47 14.66 -14.30
C GLU A 213 -11.06 14.36 -14.87
N PRO A 214 -10.69 14.86 -16.06
CA PRO A 214 -11.42 15.75 -16.97
C PRO A 214 -12.45 15.04 -17.88
N TYR A 215 -13.26 15.83 -18.60
CA TYR A 215 -14.41 15.35 -19.39
C TYR A 215 -14.06 14.32 -20.46
N ASP A 216 -12.94 14.49 -21.17
CA ASP A 216 -12.48 13.63 -22.26
C ASP A 216 -12.23 12.18 -21.84
N ILE A 217 -11.87 11.96 -20.57
CA ILE A 217 -11.61 10.62 -20.01
C ILE A 217 -12.52 10.26 -18.84
N ARG A 218 -13.53 11.09 -18.53
CA ARG A 218 -14.51 10.85 -17.47
C ARG A 218 -15.17 9.49 -17.62
N ASN A 219 -15.41 8.81 -16.50
CA ASN A 219 -15.91 7.45 -16.38
C ASN A 219 -14.95 6.35 -16.87
N THR A 220 -13.70 6.69 -17.22
CA THR A 220 -12.64 5.67 -17.34
C THR A 220 -12.47 4.98 -16.00
N GLN A 221 -12.46 3.65 -15.99
CA GLN A 221 -12.41 2.87 -14.74
C GLN A 221 -11.33 1.80 -14.82
N LEU A 222 -10.75 1.48 -13.66
CA LEU A 222 -9.84 0.36 -13.46
C LEU A 222 -10.39 -0.54 -12.35
N LEU A 223 -10.38 -1.84 -12.59
CA LEU A 223 -10.62 -2.87 -11.58
C LEU A 223 -9.40 -3.78 -11.56
N VAL A 224 -8.79 -3.95 -10.39
CA VAL A 224 -7.71 -4.92 -10.15
C VAL A 224 -8.17 -5.90 -9.08
N HIS A 225 -8.12 -7.19 -9.39
CA HIS A 225 -8.25 -8.28 -8.43
C HIS A 225 -6.85 -8.86 -8.19
N ARG A 226 -6.34 -8.66 -6.98
CA ARG A 226 -5.20 -9.43 -6.47
C ARG A 226 -5.71 -10.78 -5.98
N LEU A 227 -5.12 -11.84 -6.48
CA LEU A 227 -5.48 -13.21 -6.13
C LEU A 227 -4.66 -13.70 -4.93
N SER A 228 -5.19 -14.70 -4.23
CA SER A 228 -4.52 -15.36 -3.10
C SER A 228 -3.39 -16.26 -3.60
N ASP A 229 -3.61 -16.93 -4.73
CA ASP A 229 -2.56 -17.61 -5.47
C ASP A 229 -1.77 -16.58 -6.28
N ASP A 230 -0.53 -16.32 -5.87
CA ASP A 230 0.34 -15.35 -6.53
C ASP A 230 0.93 -15.88 -7.85
N HIS A 231 0.85 -17.19 -8.13
CA HIS A 231 1.17 -17.75 -9.45
C HIS A 231 0.06 -17.52 -10.48
N ALA A 232 -1.18 -17.37 -10.02
CA ALA A 232 -2.30 -17.13 -10.90
C ALA A 232 -2.13 -15.81 -11.67
N ARG A 233 -2.61 -15.82 -12.92
CA ARG A 233 -2.56 -14.62 -13.75
C ARG A 233 -3.48 -13.55 -13.16
N GLU A 234 -2.93 -12.35 -13.02
CA GLU A 234 -3.66 -11.20 -12.53
C GLU A 234 -4.97 -10.97 -13.31
N ARG A 235 -5.99 -10.53 -12.57
CA ARG A 235 -7.32 -10.26 -13.09
C ARG A 235 -7.60 -8.77 -12.98
N SER A 236 -7.26 -8.06 -14.05
CA SER A 236 -7.44 -6.62 -14.14
C SER A 236 -8.27 -6.26 -15.37
N TRP A 237 -9.14 -5.27 -15.23
CA TRP A 237 -10.01 -4.77 -16.29
C TRP A 237 -10.00 -3.26 -16.33
N MET A 238 -10.09 -2.73 -17.53
CA MET A 238 -10.22 -1.31 -17.76
C MET A 238 -11.47 -1.04 -18.60
N TYR A 239 -12.27 -0.07 -18.18
CA TYR A 239 -13.31 0.52 -19.00
C TYR A 239 -12.77 1.84 -19.55
N LEU A 240 -12.67 1.96 -20.86
CA LEU A 240 -12.27 3.21 -21.52
C LEU A 240 -13.52 3.97 -21.95
N SER A 241 -13.68 5.20 -21.47
CA SER A 241 -14.87 6.03 -21.75
C SER A 241 -15.12 6.24 -23.25
N SER A 242 -14.05 6.45 -24.02
CA SER A 242 -14.10 6.62 -25.48
C SER A 242 -14.60 5.40 -26.23
N GLN A 243 -14.29 4.19 -25.73
CA GLN A 243 -14.69 2.92 -26.36
C GLN A 243 -15.99 2.36 -25.81
N ARG A 244 -16.45 2.88 -24.66
CA ARG A 244 -17.63 2.41 -23.91
C ARG A 244 -17.68 0.90 -23.69
N ARG A 245 -16.50 0.28 -23.50
CA ARG A 245 -16.34 -1.17 -23.36
C ARG A 245 -15.35 -1.50 -22.25
N VAL A 246 -15.67 -2.56 -21.52
CA VAL A 246 -14.73 -3.16 -20.56
C VAL A 246 -13.81 -4.12 -21.30
N ARG A 247 -12.50 -3.97 -21.11
CA ARG A 247 -11.47 -4.87 -21.63
C ARG A 247 -10.66 -5.43 -20.48
N ARG A 248 -10.32 -6.71 -20.56
CA ARG A 248 -9.34 -7.31 -19.64
C ARG A 248 -7.95 -6.79 -20.03
N LEU A 249 -7.16 -6.38 -19.04
CA LEU A 249 -5.77 -6.02 -19.27
C LEU A 249 -4.94 -7.28 -19.51
N GLY A 250 -4.12 -7.24 -20.56
CA GLY A 250 -3.19 -8.28 -20.95
C GLY A 250 -2.00 -8.40 -19.99
N THR A 251 -1.16 -9.41 -20.21
CA THR A 251 0.09 -9.54 -19.46
C THR A 251 1.03 -8.42 -19.89
N GLY A 252 1.68 -7.74 -18.95
CA GLY A 252 2.59 -6.63 -19.23
C GLY A 252 1.93 -5.25 -19.31
N GLN A 253 0.61 -5.14 -19.50
CA GLN A 253 -0.07 -3.84 -19.50
C GLN A 253 -0.13 -3.19 -18.10
N THR A 254 0.30 -3.91 -17.07
CA THR A 254 0.46 -3.38 -15.71
C THR A 254 1.69 -2.50 -15.55
N THR A 255 2.63 -2.57 -16.49
CA THR A 255 3.89 -1.79 -16.51
C THR A 255 3.81 -0.59 -17.46
N ASP A 256 2.64 -0.33 -18.04
CA ASP A 256 2.40 0.87 -18.85
C ASP A 256 2.09 2.07 -17.94
N ALA A 257 2.45 3.27 -18.40
CA ALA A 257 2.05 4.53 -17.77
C ALA A 257 0.52 4.63 -17.66
N PHE A 258 0.00 4.71 -16.44
CA PHE A 258 -1.43 4.77 -16.21
C PHE A 258 -1.98 6.15 -16.61
N LEU A 259 -2.83 6.18 -17.63
CA LEU A 259 -3.48 7.40 -18.15
C LEU A 259 -2.52 8.54 -18.50
N GLY A 260 -1.28 8.21 -18.90
CA GLY A 260 -0.25 9.18 -19.26
C GLY A 260 0.51 9.79 -18.07
N SER A 261 0.33 9.25 -16.87
CA SER A 261 1.14 9.62 -15.69
C SER A 261 2.51 8.97 -15.69
N ASP A 262 3.34 9.31 -14.70
CA ASP A 262 4.62 8.64 -14.44
C ASP A 262 4.46 7.30 -13.69
N ILE A 263 3.23 6.89 -13.36
CA ILE A 263 2.94 5.77 -12.45
C ILE A 263 2.44 4.57 -13.25
N MET A 264 3.02 3.40 -13.02
CA MET A 264 2.51 2.14 -13.59
C MET A 264 1.44 1.54 -12.68
N ILE A 265 0.54 0.72 -13.24
CA ILE A 265 -0.50 0.05 -12.43
C ILE A 265 0.13 -0.84 -11.35
N GLU A 266 1.27 -1.47 -11.66
CA GLU A 266 2.01 -2.26 -10.67
C GLU A 266 2.64 -1.43 -9.54
N ASP A 267 2.79 -0.11 -9.68
CA ASP A 267 3.34 0.78 -8.65
C ASP A 267 2.26 1.23 -7.63
N PHE A 268 0.99 0.90 -7.87
CA PHE A 268 -0.10 1.30 -6.98
C PHE A 268 0.13 0.75 -5.56
N LEU A 269 -0.12 1.58 -4.55
CA LEU A 269 0.15 1.25 -3.14
C LEU A 269 1.62 0.90 -2.87
N GLY A 270 2.55 1.50 -3.62
CA GLY A 270 4.00 1.28 -3.52
C GLY A 270 4.48 0.13 -4.38
N TYR A 271 3.84 -1.03 -4.27
CA TYR A 271 4.00 -2.15 -5.18
C TYR A 271 2.78 -3.08 -5.08
N ASN A 272 2.08 -3.25 -6.18
CA ASN A 272 0.93 -4.15 -6.27
C ASN A 272 1.20 -5.37 -7.16
N GLY A 273 2.30 -5.45 -7.91
CA GLY A 273 2.64 -6.61 -8.77
C GLY A 273 2.72 -7.96 -8.04
N ARG A 274 2.86 -9.08 -8.76
CA ARG A 274 2.96 -10.42 -8.17
C ARG A 274 4.34 -10.64 -7.57
N ILE A 275 4.41 -11.28 -6.41
CA ILE A 275 5.67 -11.61 -5.73
C ILE A 275 6.51 -12.56 -6.58
N VAL A 276 5.89 -13.54 -7.24
CA VAL A 276 6.54 -14.51 -8.14
C VAL A 276 7.22 -13.86 -9.35
N ASP A 277 6.79 -12.68 -9.78
CA ASP A 277 7.36 -11.99 -10.95
C ASP A 277 8.74 -11.37 -10.68
N MET A 278 9.17 -11.35 -9.41
CA MET A 278 10.40 -10.71 -8.97
C MET A 278 11.32 -11.70 -8.24
N GLU A 279 12.62 -11.42 -8.33
CA GLU A 279 13.64 -11.88 -7.39
C GLU A 279 13.77 -10.84 -6.29
N TRP A 280 13.66 -11.28 -5.04
CA TRP A 280 13.64 -10.40 -3.87
C TRP A 280 14.92 -10.60 -3.07
N ARG A 281 15.63 -9.50 -2.80
CA ARG A 281 16.85 -9.52 -2.00
C ARG A 281 16.75 -8.52 -0.86
N TYR A 282 16.85 -9.02 0.37
CA TYR A 282 16.95 -8.19 1.55
C TYR A 282 18.36 -7.60 1.64
N LEU A 283 18.48 -6.27 1.65
CA LEU A 283 19.77 -5.58 1.70
C LEU A 283 20.14 -5.11 3.11
N GLY A 284 19.27 -5.34 4.09
CA GLY A 284 19.50 -5.00 5.49
C GLY A 284 18.51 -3.97 6.03
N ARG A 285 18.76 -3.57 7.28
CA ARG A 285 17.99 -2.58 8.04
C ARG A 285 18.87 -1.36 8.29
N ARG A 286 18.29 -0.16 8.21
CA ARG A 286 18.95 1.10 8.57
C ARG A 286 17.94 2.14 9.03
N ASP A 287 18.41 3.11 9.78
CA ASP A 287 17.63 4.30 10.10
C ASP A 287 17.70 5.30 8.94
N VAL A 288 16.53 5.80 8.53
CA VAL A 288 16.38 6.66 7.36
C VAL A 288 15.28 7.69 7.58
N LEU A 289 15.45 8.90 7.05
CA LEU A 289 14.42 9.92 6.99
C LEU A 289 13.34 9.49 6.01
N LEU A 290 12.12 9.29 6.51
CA LEU A 290 10.94 8.97 5.73
C LEU A 290 9.83 9.99 6.00
N PRO A 291 8.95 10.28 5.02
CA PRO A 291 7.90 11.30 5.12
C PRO A 291 6.67 10.79 5.91
N PHE A 292 6.90 10.34 7.15
CA PHE A 292 5.85 10.08 8.13
C PHE A 292 5.66 11.33 8.99
N PHE A 293 4.43 11.80 9.10
CA PHE A 293 4.16 13.09 9.73
C PHE A 293 2.88 13.10 10.55
N VAL A 294 2.81 14.04 11.48
CA VAL A 294 1.59 14.38 12.21
C VAL A 294 0.85 15.43 11.37
N GLY A 295 -0.33 15.07 10.87
CA GLY A 295 -1.13 15.93 10.00
C GLY A 295 -1.72 17.15 10.70
N ARG A 296 -2.30 18.05 9.90
CA ARG A 296 -3.07 19.20 10.39
C ARG A 296 -4.46 18.74 10.85
N ARG A 297 -4.94 19.33 11.96
CA ARG A 297 -6.30 19.06 12.46
C ARG A 297 -7.33 19.37 11.36
N GLY A 298 -8.22 18.41 11.08
CA GLY A 298 -9.25 18.54 10.05
C GLY A 298 -8.92 17.85 8.72
N GLY A 299 -7.75 17.21 8.59
CA GLY A 299 -7.41 16.41 7.42
C GLY A 299 -7.10 17.24 6.17
N GLU A 300 -6.59 18.46 6.35
CA GLU A 300 -6.05 19.25 5.24
C GLU A 300 -4.92 18.46 4.57
N ALA A 301 -5.05 18.23 3.27
CA ALA A 301 -4.05 17.48 2.52
C ALA A 301 -2.75 18.31 2.39
N PRO A 302 -1.58 17.68 2.50
CA PRO A 302 -0.32 18.39 2.34
C PRO A 302 -0.13 18.90 0.91
N GLY A 303 0.63 19.98 0.79
CA GLY A 303 1.03 20.54 -0.49
C GLY A 303 2.23 19.79 -1.11
N PHE A 304 2.77 20.39 -2.16
CA PHE A 304 4.03 19.96 -2.76
C PHE A 304 4.98 21.15 -2.94
N ALA A 305 6.27 20.90 -2.79
CA ALA A 305 7.35 21.88 -2.82
C ALA A 305 8.56 21.31 -3.60
N GLY A 306 9.69 22.02 -3.50
CA GLY A 306 10.90 21.68 -4.24
C GLY A 306 10.79 21.97 -5.74
N ALA A 307 11.73 21.42 -6.52
CA ALA A 307 11.82 21.60 -7.95
C ALA A 307 10.49 21.22 -8.63
N GLY A 308 9.90 22.19 -9.32
CA GLY A 308 8.60 22.08 -9.99
C GLY A 308 7.40 21.82 -9.08
N GLY A 309 7.56 21.82 -7.74
CA GLY A 309 6.50 21.34 -6.84
C GLY A 309 6.30 19.82 -6.93
N CYS A 310 7.38 19.07 -7.13
CA CYS A 310 7.33 17.61 -7.27
C CYS A 310 7.54 16.83 -5.97
N PHE A 311 7.88 17.47 -4.85
CA PHE A 311 8.17 16.77 -3.58
C PHE A 311 7.08 17.03 -2.54
N PRO A 312 6.64 16.04 -1.73
CA PRO A 312 5.63 16.28 -0.71
C PRO A 312 6.11 17.32 0.32
N ASP A 313 5.30 18.35 0.56
CA ASP A 313 5.58 19.38 1.56
C ASP A 313 5.08 18.93 2.94
N VAL A 314 5.86 18.03 3.54
CA VAL A 314 5.59 17.42 4.84
C VAL A 314 6.87 17.38 5.66
N SER A 315 6.73 17.17 6.97
CA SER A 315 7.86 16.86 7.81
C SER A 315 8.28 15.39 7.71
N TRP A 316 9.54 15.12 7.98
CA TRP A 316 10.17 13.81 7.84
C TRP A 316 10.70 13.35 9.19
N GLN A 317 10.67 12.06 9.46
CA GLN A 317 11.12 11.47 10.72
C GLN A 317 12.18 10.43 10.43
N VAL A 318 13.20 10.35 11.29
CA VAL A 318 14.14 9.22 11.27
C VAL A 318 13.39 7.98 11.73
N ARG A 319 13.36 6.95 10.89
CA ARG A 319 12.62 5.71 11.15
C ARG A 319 13.47 4.50 10.75
N PRO A 320 13.43 3.40 11.52
CA PRO A 320 14.01 2.15 11.07
C PRO A 320 13.28 1.65 9.82
N ALA A 321 14.04 1.36 8.76
CA ALA A 321 13.51 0.81 7.52
C ALA A 321 14.35 -0.38 7.04
N TYR A 322 13.67 -1.33 6.41
CA TYR A 322 14.29 -2.36 5.61
C TYR A 322 14.56 -1.84 4.20
N VAL A 323 15.70 -2.20 3.63
CA VAL A 323 16.02 -1.96 2.22
C VAL A 323 15.82 -3.25 1.45
N LEU A 324 14.90 -3.23 0.49
CA LEU A 324 14.49 -4.38 -0.30
C LEU A 324 14.77 -4.13 -1.78
N GLU A 325 15.51 -5.03 -2.42
CA GLU A 325 15.67 -5.02 -3.88
C GLU A 325 14.68 -5.99 -4.53
N ALA A 326 14.07 -5.55 -5.64
CA ALA A 326 13.23 -6.37 -6.50
C ALA A 326 13.77 -6.33 -7.94
N VAL A 327 14.17 -7.48 -8.47
CA VAL A 327 14.66 -7.64 -9.85
C VAL A 327 13.61 -8.44 -10.64
N PRO A 328 13.05 -7.93 -11.75
CA PRO A 328 12.09 -8.69 -12.54
C PRO A 328 12.70 -9.97 -13.11
N ARG A 329 11.99 -11.10 -12.97
CA ARG A 329 12.40 -12.38 -13.58
C ARG A 329 12.23 -12.40 -15.10
N ASN A 330 11.28 -11.62 -15.61
CA ASN A 330 11.01 -11.53 -17.03
C ASN A 330 11.97 -10.53 -17.69
N ALA A 331 12.82 -11.01 -18.61
CA ALA A 331 13.75 -10.17 -19.37
C ALA A 331 13.07 -9.11 -20.27
N GLY A 332 11.76 -9.25 -20.53
CA GLY A 332 10.93 -8.26 -21.23
C GLY A 332 10.37 -7.15 -20.34
N HIS A 333 10.60 -7.18 -19.02
CA HIS A 333 10.15 -6.13 -18.12
C HIS A 333 10.84 -4.79 -18.48
N PRO A 334 10.14 -3.63 -18.43
CA PRO A 334 10.75 -2.33 -18.74
C PRO A 334 11.76 -1.84 -17.70
N LEU A 335 11.92 -2.56 -16.59
CA LEU A 335 12.77 -2.18 -15.48
C LEU A 335 13.87 -3.21 -15.29
N SER A 336 15.05 -2.75 -14.90
CA SER A 336 16.12 -3.65 -14.45
C SER A 336 15.95 -4.02 -12.98
N LYS A 337 15.55 -3.07 -12.12
CA LYS A 337 15.30 -3.31 -10.70
C LYS A 337 14.55 -2.17 -10.01
N ARG A 338 14.10 -2.44 -8.78
CA ARG A 338 13.64 -1.46 -7.80
C ARG A 338 14.39 -1.61 -6.49
N LEU A 339 14.58 -0.50 -5.77
CA LEU A 339 14.93 -0.51 -4.35
C LEU A 339 13.80 0.14 -3.56
N PHE A 340 13.30 -0.55 -2.54
CA PHE A 340 12.27 -0.06 -1.66
C PHE A 340 12.83 0.16 -0.25
N TYR A 341 12.42 1.26 0.35
CA TYR A 341 12.59 1.53 1.77
C TYR A 341 11.25 1.28 2.45
N VAL A 342 11.21 0.23 3.24
CA VAL A 342 10.02 -0.32 3.89
C VAL A 342 10.10 0.02 5.37
N ASP A 343 9.19 0.84 5.89
CA ASP A 343 9.15 1.17 7.31
C ASP A 343 8.94 -0.09 8.15
N VAL A 344 9.80 -0.32 9.15
CA VAL A 344 9.79 -1.57 9.93
C VAL A 344 8.47 -1.74 10.69
N GLN A 345 7.97 -0.66 11.32
CA GLN A 345 6.78 -0.72 12.17
C GLN A 345 5.49 -1.00 11.40
N THR A 346 5.38 -0.45 10.19
CA THR A 346 4.14 -0.48 9.40
C THR A 346 4.20 -1.40 8.19
N SER A 347 5.39 -1.90 7.83
CA SER A 347 5.65 -2.64 6.59
C SER A 347 5.25 -1.90 5.31
N THR A 348 5.16 -0.57 5.38
CA THR A 348 4.75 0.28 4.26
C THR A 348 5.96 0.76 3.47
N ILE A 349 5.88 0.71 2.13
CA ILE A 349 6.90 1.32 1.25
C ILE A 349 6.72 2.84 1.25
N ALA A 350 7.73 3.57 1.74
CA ALA A 350 7.68 5.03 1.81
C ALA A 350 8.62 5.73 0.81
N LEU A 351 9.67 5.04 0.37
CA LEU A 351 10.56 5.53 -0.69
C LEU A 351 10.91 4.39 -1.64
N GLY A 352 10.92 4.69 -2.93
CA GLY A 352 11.29 3.75 -3.98
C GLY A 352 12.26 4.37 -4.97
N GLN A 353 13.31 3.64 -5.34
CA GLN A 353 14.15 3.93 -6.50
C GLN A 353 13.78 2.96 -7.62
N ILE A 354 13.56 3.48 -8.82
CA ILE A 354 13.17 2.68 -9.98
C ILE A 354 14.22 2.87 -11.07
N TYR A 355 14.75 1.76 -11.59
CA TYR A 355 15.80 1.76 -12.60
C TYR A 355 15.26 1.26 -13.93
N ASP A 356 15.57 1.97 -15.01
CA ASP A 356 15.20 1.58 -16.37
C ASP A 356 15.87 0.26 -16.79
N ARG A 357 15.48 -0.27 -17.95
CA ARG A 357 16.03 -1.51 -18.50
C ARG A 357 17.56 -1.49 -18.71
N SER A 358 18.15 -0.30 -18.88
CA SER A 358 19.61 -0.13 -19.04
C SER A 358 20.36 -0.06 -17.70
N GLY A 359 19.66 -0.16 -16.58
CA GLY A 359 20.27 -0.08 -15.25
C GLY A 359 20.49 1.35 -14.76
N LYS A 360 19.97 2.35 -15.45
CA LYS A 360 20.08 3.75 -15.02
C LYS A 360 18.91 4.13 -14.14
N LEU A 361 19.17 4.98 -13.16
CA LEU A 361 18.12 5.55 -12.32
C LEU A 361 17.10 6.27 -13.21
N TRP A 362 15.83 5.89 -13.08
CA TRP A 362 14.73 6.45 -13.85
C TRP A 362 13.83 7.31 -12.98
N LYS A 363 13.27 6.72 -11.92
CA LYS A 363 12.29 7.41 -11.07
C LYS A 363 12.63 7.33 -9.59
N LEU A 364 12.23 8.39 -8.88
CA LEU A 364 12.14 8.42 -7.42
C LEU A 364 10.66 8.46 -7.03
N ALA A 365 10.22 7.47 -6.26
CA ALA A 365 8.88 7.38 -5.70
C ALA A 365 8.91 7.75 -4.22
N LEU A 366 8.03 8.66 -3.79
CA LEU A 366 7.89 9.09 -2.41
C LEU A 366 6.43 8.93 -2.00
N GLY A 367 6.17 8.19 -0.91
CA GLY A 367 4.87 8.06 -0.28
C GLY A 367 4.87 8.69 1.10
N ALA A 368 4.08 9.74 1.30
CA ALA A 368 3.95 10.45 2.56
C ALA A 368 2.73 9.96 3.35
N PHE A 369 2.95 9.67 4.64
CA PHE A 369 1.96 9.04 5.52
C PHE A 369 1.64 9.91 6.72
N ALA A 370 0.38 10.33 6.84
CA ALA A 370 -0.13 11.07 7.98
C ALA A 370 -0.52 10.11 9.12
N HIS A 371 -0.25 10.51 10.35
CA HIS A 371 -0.71 9.77 11.52
C HIS A 371 -2.25 9.73 11.55
N PRO A 372 -2.89 8.54 11.70
CA PRO A 372 -4.35 8.40 11.62
C PRO A 372 -5.12 9.28 12.61
N ASP A 373 -4.59 9.43 13.84
CA ASP A 373 -5.24 10.25 14.87
C ASP A 373 -5.14 11.76 14.67
N HIS A 374 -4.32 12.19 13.71
CA HIS A 374 -4.11 13.60 13.37
C HIS A 374 -4.52 13.90 11.91
N HIS A 375 -5.45 13.09 11.39
CA HIS A 375 -6.03 13.25 10.07
C HIS A 375 -7.54 13.59 10.20
N LEU A 376 -8.37 13.07 9.30
CA LEU A 376 -9.83 13.10 9.38
C LEU A 376 -10.36 12.32 10.59
N PRO A 377 -11.45 12.77 11.24
CA PRO A 377 -12.06 12.06 12.37
C PRO A 377 -12.38 10.58 12.10
N ALA A 378 -12.76 10.25 10.86
CA ALA A 378 -13.08 8.87 10.45
C ALA A 378 -11.88 7.91 10.51
N ASN A 379 -10.64 8.42 10.48
CA ASN A 379 -9.43 7.59 10.52
C ASN A 379 -8.87 7.41 11.93
N ARG A 380 -9.40 8.13 12.93
CA ARG A 380 -8.90 8.07 14.29
C ARG A 380 -9.06 6.66 14.86
N GLY A 381 -8.03 6.15 15.52
CA GLY A 381 -7.99 4.82 16.13
C GLY A 381 -7.87 3.67 15.12
N THR A 382 -7.80 3.93 13.82
CA THR A 382 -7.70 2.85 12.81
C THR A 382 -6.32 2.18 12.81
N GLY A 383 -5.29 2.84 13.34
CA GLY A 383 -3.90 2.38 13.31
C GLY A 383 -3.31 2.25 11.90
N VAL A 384 -3.99 2.75 10.87
CA VAL A 384 -3.51 2.70 9.48
C VAL A 384 -2.70 3.96 9.18
N PRO A 385 -1.45 3.85 8.69
CA PRO A 385 -0.72 5.01 8.16
C PRO A 385 -1.49 5.61 6.98
N ILE A 386 -1.96 6.84 7.13
CA ILE A 386 -2.86 7.42 6.14
C ILE A 386 -2.06 7.95 4.97
N PHE A 387 -2.21 7.30 3.83
CA PHE A 387 -1.69 7.75 2.55
C PHE A 387 -2.22 9.16 2.23
N ALA A 388 -1.33 10.16 2.30
CA ALA A 388 -1.69 11.58 2.30
C ALA A 388 -1.02 12.39 1.18
N ALA A 389 0.09 11.93 0.63
CA ALA A 389 0.65 12.45 -0.63
C ALA A 389 1.56 11.44 -1.30
N VAL A 390 1.64 11.47 -2.63
CA VAL A 390 2.66 10.74 -3.41
C VAL A 390 3.29 11.63 -4.43
N SER A 391 4.57 11.38 -4.65
CA SER A 391 5.29 11.84 -5.83
C SER A 391 5.93 10.67 -6.55
N MET A 392 5.65 10.55 -7.84
CA MET A 392 6.44 9.75 -8.76
C MET A 392 7.20 10.71 -9.67
N ILE A 393 8.51 10.80 -9.47
CA ILE A 393 9.37 11.79 -10.11
C ILE A 393 10.23 11.08 -11.16
N ASP A 394 9.99 11.36 -12.43
CA ASP A 394 10.85 10.94 -13.54
C ASP A 394 12.05 11.89 -13.64
N LEU A 395 13.19 11.39 -13.18
CA LEU A 395 14.44 12.15 -13.10
C LEU A 395 15.10 12.31 -14.47
N GLN A 396 14.78 11.43 -15.43
CA GLN A 396 15.32 11.49 -16.78
C GLN A 396 14.52 12.49 -17.64
N ALA A 397 13.19 12.45 -17.54
CA ALA A 397 12.30 13.34 -18.27
C ALA A 397 12.11 14.71 -17.60
N ARG A 398 12.53 14.87 -16.33
CA ARG A 398 12.23 16.05 -15.51
C ARG A 398 10.73 16.34 -15.48
N HIS A 399 9.95 15.29 -15.20
CA HIS A 399 8.50 15.33 -15.09
C HIS A 399 8.07 14.58 -13.82
N CYS A 400 6.92 14.92 -13.24
CA CYS A 400 6.40 14.18 -12.10
C CYS A 400 4.88 14.11 -12.08
N THR A 401 4.40 13.05 -11.43
CA THR A 401 3.00 12.87 -11.08
C THR A 401 2.87 12.97 -9.57
N THR A 402 2.11 13.95 -9.11
CA THR A 402 1.78 14.12 -7.70
C THR A 402 0.35 13.65 -7.42
N ILE A 403 0.12 13.03 -6.26
CA ILE A 403 -1.20 12.56 -5.82
C ILE A 403 -1.57 13.22 -4.50
N THR A 404 -2.72 13.90 -4.47
CA THR A 404 -3.37 14.42 -3.26
C THR A 404 -4.67 13.63 -3.00
N PRO A 405 -4.64 12.61 -2.13
CA PRO A 405 -5.80 11.82 -1.78
C PRO A 405 -6.53 12.37 -0.54
N THR A 406 -7.86 12.28 -0.55
CA THR A 406 -8.68 12.34 0.67
C THR A 406 -9.04 10.91 1.08
N SER A 407 -8.19 10.32 1.91
CA SER A 407 -8.25 8.90 2.29
C SER A 407 -9.11 8.68 3.54
N ILE A 408 -10.11 7.80 3.44
CA ILE A 408 -10.92 7.31 4.56
C ILE A 408 -10.73 5.79 4.68
N VAL A 409 -10.32 5.35 5.87
CA VAL A 409 -10.17 3.93 6.21
C VAL A 409 -11.48 3.42 6.77
N GLY A 410 -11.89 2.22 6.33
CA GLY A 410 -13.18 1.65 6.68
C GLY A 410 -14.33 2.21 5.84
N GLY A 411 -15.55 2.06 6.36
CA GLY A 411 -16.80 2.48 5.71
C GLY A 411 -17.45 1.40 4.85
N ASP A 412 -18.69 1.69 4.42
CA ASP A 412 -19.52 0.79 3.61
C ASP A 412 -19.01 0.76 2.16
N VAL A 413 -18.08 -0.16 1.90
CA VAL A 413 -17.59 -0.47 0.55
C VAL A 413 -18.20 -1.79 0.12
N SER A 414 -19.24 -1.71 -0.70
CA SER A 414 -19.92 -2.91 -1.22
C SER A 414 -18.97 -3.75 -2.09
N PRO A 415 -18.91 -5.08 -1.90
CA PRO A 415 -18.22 -6.01 -2.79
C PRO A 415 -18.62 -5.88 -4.25
N ARG A 416 -19.88 -5.49 -4.50
CA ARG A 416 -20.42 -5.31 -5.85
C ARG A 416 -19.62 -4.30 -6.65
N THR A 417 -18.95 -3.34 -6.00
CA THR A 417 -18.02 -2.37 -6.61
C THR A 417 -16.88 -3.06 -7.38
N PHE A 418 -16.42 -4.22 -6.89
CA PHE A 418 -15.28 -4.94 -7.45
C PHE A 418 -15.71 -6.01 -8.46
N THR A 419 -16.69 -5.70 -9.32
CA THR A 419 -17.16 -6.64 -10.34
C THR A 419 -17.09 -6.03 -11.74
N VAL A 420 -16.88 -6.86 -12.75
CA VAL A 420 -16.92 -6.43 -14.16
C VAL A 420 -18.31 -5.84 -14.52
N ASN A 421 -19.37 -6.36 -13.90
CA ASN A 421 -20.72 -5.82 -14.08
C ASN A 421 -20.87 -4.40 -13.51
N HIS A 422 -20.21 -4.09 -12.39
CA HIS A 422 -20.15 -2.72 -11.88
C HIS A 422 -19.53 -1.76 -12.88
N LEU A 423 -18.40 -2.15 -13.50
CA LEU A 423 -17.74 -1.33 -14.53
C LEU A 423 -18.68 -1.02 -15.70
N ARG A 424 -19.45 -2.02 -16.14
CA ARG A 424 -20.45 -1.86 -17.20
C ARG A 424 -21.62 -0.96 -16.78
N ALA A 425 -22.09 -1.10 -15.53
CA ALA A 425 -23.22 -0.33 -15.02
C ALA A 425 -22.86 1.13 -14.79
N ARG A 426 -21.66 1.42 -14.26
CA ARG A 426 -21.14 2.77 -14.01
C ARG A 426 -20.63 3.48 -15.25
N GLY A 427 -20.24 2.73 -16.29
CA GLY A 427 -19.73 3.28 -17.54
C GLY A 427 -20.83 3.79 -18.49
N ARG A 428 -22.07 3.32 -18.34
CA ARG A 428 -23.25 3.84 -19.03
C ARG A 428 -23.60 5.23 -18.49
#